data_AF-A0A1F1UUP5-F1
#
_entry.id   AF-A0A1F1UUP5-F1
#
_cell.length_a   1.000
_cell.length_b   1.000
_cell.length_c   1.000
_cell.angle_alpha   90.00
_cell.angle_beta   90.00
_cell.angle_gamma   90.00
#
_symmetry.space_group_name_H-M   'P 1'
#
loop_
_entity.id
_entity.type
_entity.pdbx_description
1 polymer ?
#
loop_
_entity_poly.entity_id
_entity_poly.type
_entity_poly.pdbx_seq_one_letter_code
_entity_poly.pdbx_strand_id
1 'polypeptide(L)'
;MSNCCSTNETNPAAENGGRENLLGGGADDMTTCPVMVGTPVSKKTAEAAGLYRDFKGERYYFCCAGCGPAFDSDPAKYAANMA
;
A
#
# COMPACT_ATOMS: atom_id res chain seq x y z
N MET A 1 9.53 -10.50 -55.92
CA MET A 1 8.42 -11.08 -55.15
C MET A 1 8.91 -11.41 -53.75
N SER A 2 8.18 -10.89 -52.78
CA SER A 2 8.28 -11.10 -51.33
C SER A 2 8.86 -12.43 -50.89
N ASN A 3 9.80 -12.40 -49.93
CA ASN A 3 9.75 -13.37 -48.86
C ASN A 3 10.33 -12.78 -47.56
N CYS A 4 9.47 -12.68 -46.55
CA CYS A 4 9.65 -11.94 -45.32
C CYS A 4 10.39 -12.74 -44.24
N CYS A 5 11.28 -12.04 -43.52
CA CYS A 5 11.83 -12.25 -42.17
C CYS A 5 11.88 -13.67 -41.55
N SER A 6 13.10 -14.19 -41.40
CA SER A 6 13.49 -15.09 -40.31
C SER A 6 14.92 -14.79 -39.88
N THR A 7 15.08 -13.81 -38.98
CA THR A 7 16.15 -13.78 -37.97
C THR A 7 15.61 -13.03 -36.77
N ASN A 8 15.29 -13.81 -35.74
CA ASN A 8 14.90 -13.39 -34.41
C ASN A 8 16.09 -12.66 -33.76
N GLU A 9 16.06 -11.32 -33.83
CA GLU A 9 17.04 -10.42 -33.23
C GLU A 9 16.98 -10.56 -31.71
N THR A 10 17.88 -11.40 -31.20
CA THR A 10 18.07 -11.56 -29.76
C THR A 10 18.79 -10.31 -29.27
N ASN A 11 18.04 -9.34 -28.76
CA ASN A 11 18.58 -8.33 -27.85
C ASN A 11 17.76 -8.39 -26.55
N PRO A 12 18.37 -8.85 -25.46
CA PRO A 12 18.75 -7.84 -24.48
C PRO A 12 20.05 -8.21 -23.76
N ALA A 13 21.15 -7.54 -24.10
CA ALA A 13 22.29 -7.39 -23.22
C ALA A 13 22.35 -5.92 -22.74
N ALA A 14 21.59 -5.63 -21.69
CA ALA A 14 21.77 -4.46 -20.84
C ALA A 14 21.44 -4.85 -19.39
N GLU A 15 22.40 -5.56 -18.80
CA GLU A 15 22.79 -5.47 -17.39
C GLU A 15 22.76 -3.99 -16.93
N ASN A 16 22.45 -3.55 -15.71
CA ASN A 16 22.53 -4.17 -14.39
C ASN A 16 21.82 -3.25 -13.37
N GLY A 17 21.09 -3.82 -12.41
CA GLY A 17 21.02 -3.35 -11.02
C GLY A 17 20.27 -2.04 -10.68
N GLY A 18 19.04 -2.18 -10.18
CA GLY A 18 18.44 -1.19 -9.29
C GLY A 18 16.92 -1.22 -9.24
N ARG A 19 16.37 -1.95 -8.26
CA ARG A 19 15.13 -1.70 -7.47
C ARG A 19 14.07 -0.82 -8.17
N GLU A 20 12.89 -1.33 -8.49
CA GLU A 20 11.82 -1.60 -7.52
C GLU A 20 10.70 -2.31 -8.30
N ASN A 21 10.03 -3.27 -7.66
CA ASN A 21 8.71 -3.73 -8.10
C ASN A 21 7.74 -2.53 -8.06
N LEU A 22 7.63 -1.76 -9.15
CA LEU A 22 7.11 -0.39 -9.09
C LEU A 22 5.59 -0.21 -9.25
N LEU A 23 4.78 -1.27 -9.43
CA LEU A 23 3.31 -1.11 -9.51
C LEU A 23 2.51 -2.19 -8.77
N GLY A 24 3.00 -2.67 -7.62
CA GLY A 24 2.22 -3.52 -6.72
C GLY A 24 1.28 -2.76 -5.77
N GLY A 25 0.86 -1.52 -6.06
CA GLY A 25 0.23 -0.66 -5.04
C GLY A 25 -0.82 0.32 -5.55
N GLY A 26 -1.58 -0.06 -6.58
CA GLY A 26 -2.50 0.87 -7.27
C GLY A 26 -3.99 0.73 -6.98
N ALA A 27 -4.46 -0.37 -6.38
CA ALA A 27 -5.90 -0.66 -6.27
C ALA A 27 -6.41 -0.96 -4.85
N ASP A 28 -5.54 -1.41 -3.93
CA ASP A 28 -5.89 -1.75 -2.55
C ASP A 28 -5.45 -0.69 -1.51
N ASP A 29 -5.18 0.53 -1.97
CA ASP A 29 -4.67 1.62 -1.12
C ASP A 29 -5.74 2.29 -0.26
N MET A 30 -7.01 1.88 -0.38
CA MET A 30 -8.06 2.36 0.52
C MET A 30 -8.29 1.38 1.66
N THR A 31 -8.38 1.92 2.86
CA THR A 31 -8.81 1.22 4.07
C THR A 31 -9.82 2.09 4.81
N THR A 32 -10.44 1.56 5.85
CA THR A 32 -11.43 2.29 6.64
C THR A 32 -10.82 2.67 7.98
N CYS A 33 -11.04 3.90 8.44
CA CYS A 33 -10.57 4.30 9.76
C CYS A 33 -11.18 3.38 10.84
N PRO A 34 -10.37 2.68 11.67
CA PRO A 34 -10.90 1.75 12.67
C PRO A 34 -11.50 2.48 13.88
N VAL A 35 -11.12 3.75 14.05
CA VAL A 35 -11.64 4.67 15.09
C VAL A 35 -12.97 5.27 14.67
N MET A 36 -13.10 5.66 13.39
CA MET A 36 -14.34 6.14 12.79
C MET A 36 -14.74 5.20 11.65
N VAL A 37 -15.35 4.07 12.04
CA VAL A 37 -15.84 3.04 11.11
C VAL A 37 -16.74 3.69 10.05
N GLY A 38 -16.42 3.45 8.79
CA GLY A 38 -17.10 4.05 7.64
C GLY A 38 -16.38 5.24 6.99
N THR A 39 -15.29 5.74 7.59
CA THR A 39 -14.47 6.80 6.96
C THR A 39 -13.38 6.18 6.08
N PRO A 40 -13.37 6.41 4.75
CA PRO A 40 -12.31 5.92 3.88
C PRO A 40 -11.00 6.67 4.15
N VAL A 41 -9.90 5.92 4.14
CA VAL A 41 -8.53 6.36 4.39
C VAL A 41 -7.66 5.84 3.28
N SER A 42 -6.89 6.72 2.62
CA SER A 42 -5.83 6.27 1.73
C SER A 42 -4.61 5.90 2.57
N LYS A 43 -4.19 4.63 2.49
CA LYS A 43 -3.00 4.06 3.12
C LYS A 43 -1.79 4.91 2.75
N LYS A 44 -1.60 5.23 1.47
CA LYS A 44 -0.50 6.08 0.99
C LYS A 44 -0.49 7.47 1.63
N THR A 45 -1.65 8.11 1.75
CA THR A 45 -1.75 9.43 2.41
C THR A 45 -1.43 9.31 3.90
N ALA A 46 -1.96 8.28 4.56
CA ALA A 46 -1.71 8.03 5.95
C ALA A 46 -0.24 7.67 6.23
N GLU A 47 0.42 6.87 5.38
CA GLU A 47 1.84 6.55 5.49
C GLU A 47 2.72 7.78 5.27
N ALA A 48 2.43 8.55 4.23
CA ALA A 48 3.14 9.80 3.95
C ALA A 48 3.02 10.81 5.11
N ALA A 49 1.88 10.81 5.80
CA ALA A 49 1.62 11.65 6.97
C ALA A 49 2.06 11.02 8.31
N GLY A 50 2.49 9.76 8.35
CA GLY A 50 2.80 9.04 9.59
C GLY A 50 1.57 8.69 10.45
N LEU A 51 0.37 8.73 9.87
CA LEU A 51 -0.93 8.42 10.48
C LEU A 51 -1.24 6.91 10.41
N TYR A 52 -0.28 6.07 10.82
CA TYR A 52 -0.45 4.62 10.88
C TYR A 52 0.10 4.05 12.19
N ARG A 53 -0.42 2.90 12.63
CA ARG A 53 0.08 2.15 13.79
C ARG A 53 0.13 0.67 13.49
N ASP A 54 1.22 0.04 13.87
CA ASP A 54 1.40 -1.40 13.74
C ASP A 54 0.95 -2.06 15.06
N PHE A 55 -0.03 -2.96 14.99
CA PHE A 55 -0.55 -3.69 16.14
C PHE A 55 -0.72 -5.17 15.78
N LYS A 56 -0.19 -6.08 16.61
CA LYS A 56 -0.20 -7.54 16.38
C LYS A 56 0.35 -7.99 15.01
N GLY A 57 1.25 -7.22 14.41
CA GLY A 57 1.81 -7.51 13.08
C GLY A 57 0.97 -7.00 11.91
N GLU A 58 -0.12 -6.29 12.19
CA GLU A 58 -0.97 -5.66 11.18
C GLU A 58 -0.86 -4.13 11.24
N ARG A 59 -0.85 -3.49 10.08
CA ARG A 59 -0.73 -2.02 9.98
C ARG A 59 -2.11 -1.38 9.81
N TYR A 60 -2.47 -0.56 10.78
CA TYR A 60 -3.70 0.22 10.83
C TYR A 60 -3.44 1.65 10.37
N TYR A 61 -4.37 2.22 9.60
CA TYR A 61 -4.26 3.58 9.07
C TYR A 61 -5.41 4.45 9.56
N PHE A 62 -5.15 5.74 9.71
CA PHE A 62 -6.12 6.68 10.25
C PHE A 62 -6.47 7.80 9.29
N CYS A 63 -7.72 8.26 9.35
CA CYS A 63 -8.16 9.43 8.57
C CYS A 63 -7.63 10.75 9.13
N CYS A 64 -7.20 10.77 10.40
CA CYS A 64 -6.98 12.00 11.13
C CYS A 64 -5.89 11.87 12.21
N ALA A 65 -5.22 12.98 12.56
CA ALA A 65 -4.23 13.01 13.65
C ALA A 65 -4.85 12.70 15.04
N GLY A 66 -6.14 13.00 15.24
CA GLY A 66 -6.84 12.67 16.49
C GLY A 66 -7.19 11.19 16.64
N CYS A 67 -7.13 10.42 15.56
CA CYS A 67 -7.46 9.01 15.53
C CYS A 67 -6.29 8.17 16.08
N GLY A 68 -5.05 8.65 15.95
CA GLY A 68 -3.86 8.01 16.53
C GLY A 68 -3.93 7.82 18.06
N PRO A 69 -4.14 8.87 18.86
CA PRO A 69 -4.23 8.73 20.32
C PRO A 69 -5.47 7.94 20.79
N ALA A 70 -6.57 7.99 20.03
CA ALA A 70 -7.73 7.14 20.30
C ALA A 70 -7.34 5.66 20.12
N PHE A 71 -6.70 5.32 19.00
CA PHE A 71 -6.19 3.98 18.76
C PHE A 71 -5.17 3.54 19.82
N ASP A 72 -4.26 4.42 20.23
CA ASP A 72 -3.25 4.14 21.27
C ASP A 72 -3.88 3.82 22.64
N SER A 73 -5.02 4.45 22.96
CA SER A 73 -5.74 4.20 24.21
C SER A 73 -6.38 2.81 24.28
N ASP A 74 -6.90 2.28 23.17
CA ASP A 74 -7.50 0.94 23.13
C ASP A 74 -7.33 0.25 21.75
N PRO A 75 -6.10 -0.13 21.38
CA PRO A 75 -5.81 -0.62 20.03
C PRO A 75 -6.50 -1.96 19.76
N ALA A 76 -6.77 -2.76 20.79
CA ALA A 76 -7.48 -4.02 20.66
C ALA A 76 -8.95 -3.82 20.24
N LYS A 77 -9.65 -2.85 20.84
CA LYS A 77 -11.04 -2.50 20.48
C LYS A 77 -11.15 -2.01 19.04
N TYR A 78 -10.21 -1.16 18.61
CA TYR A 78 -10.25 -0.61 17.25
C TYR A 78 -9.74 -1.60 16.19
N ALA A 79 -8.71 -2.39 16.50
CA ALA A 79 -8.24 -3.46 15.62
C ALA A 79 -9.33 -4.49 15.33
N ALA A 80 -10.21 -4.78 16.31
CA ALA A 80 -11.36 -5.66 16.11
C ALA A 80 -12.39 -5.12 15.08
N ASN A 81 -12.42 -3.81 14.79
CA ASN A 81 -13.29 -3.25 13.75
C ASN A 81 -12.72 -3.41 12.32
N MET A 82 -11.47 -3.86 12.19
CA MET A 82 -10.79 -4.10 10.92
C MET A 82 -10.59 -5.59 10.62
N ALA A 83 -10.97 -6.46 11.55
CA ALA A 83 -10.93 -7.93 11.42
C ALA A 83 -12.12 -8.48 10.64
#